data_AF-A0A1E1W6I3-F1
#
_entry.id   AF-A0A1E1W6I3-F1
#
_cell.length_a   1.000
_cell.length_b   1.000
_cell.length_c   1.000
_cell.angle_alpha   90.00
_cell.angle_beta   90.00
_cell.angle_gamma   90.00
#
_symmetry.space_group_name_H-M   'P 1'
#
loop_
_entity.id
_entity.type
_entity.pdbx_description
1 polymer ?
#
loop_
_entity_poly.entity_id
_entity_poly.type
_entity_poly.pdbx_seq_one_letter_code
_entity_poly.pdbx_strand_id
1 'polypeptide(L)'
;DTKMEDIAILWSSGSPESALWSEYLVASFDKIMSQRARHHYRVTPITAEELLANDAQAQDKLDKLIKAQLQIVIICPNLINKMAELKRETAADDLFKVDKVLVMLLGVEKSQVIASNSEEYPSIEQWQMMCVREKD
;
A
#
# COMPACT_ATOMS: atom_id res chain seq x y z
N ASP A 1 -3.42 16.92 19.08
CA ASP A 1 -4.00 15.57 19.20
C ASP A 1 -3.69 14.81 17.91
N THR A 2 -2.49 14.20 17.85
CA THR A 2 -1.98 13.52 16.66
C THR A 2 -2.63 12.15 16.55
N LYS A 3 -3.84 12.08 15.97
CA LYS A 3 -4.42 10.82 15.51
C LYS A 3 -3.46 10.22 14.49
N MET A 4 -2.66 9.23 14.91
CA MET A 4 -1.80 8.47 14.01
C MET A 4 -2.67 7.85 12.92
N GLU A 5 -2.19 7.83 11.67
CA GLU A 5 -2.71 6.91 10.67
C GLU A 5 -2.22 5.52 11.06
N ASP A 6 -3.12 4.57 11.23
CA ASP A 6 -2.75 3.24 11.72
C ASP A 6 -2.40 2.33 10.55
N ILE A 7 -3.26 2.30 9.53
CA ILE A 7 -3.09 1.42 8.37
C ILE A 7 -3.38 2.21 7.09
N ALA A 8 -2.44 2.20 6.15
CA ALA A 8 -2.64 2.68 4.78
C ALA A 8 -2.63 1.48 3.83
N ILE A 9 -3.56 1.43 2.88
CA ILE A 9 -3.63 0.39 1.85
C ILE A 9 -3.40 1.05 0.50
N LEU A 10 -2.25 0.79 -0.12
CA LEU A 10 -1.93 1.25 -1.46
C LEU A 10 -2.27 0.18 -2.50
N TRP A 11 -3.02 0.56 -3.54
CA TRP A 11 -3.40 -0.31 -4.65
C TRP A 11 -3.51 0.48 -5.96
N SER A 12 -3.79 -0.18 -7.09
CA SER A 12 -3.98 0.52 -8.37
C SER A 12 -5.44 0.47 -8.82
N SER A 13 -6.05 1.63 -9.01
CA SER A 13 -7.41 1.75 -9.57
C SER A 13 -7.55 1.19 -10.98
N GLY A 14 -6.43 0.96 -11.69
CA GLY A 14 -6.43 0.29 -12.97
C GLY A 14 -6.62 -1.23 -12.92
N SER A 15 -6.66 -1.86 -11.74
CA SER A 15 -6.90 -3.31 -11.57
C SER A 15 -8.13 -3.56 -10.70
N PRO A 16 -9.23 -4.07 -11.28
CA PRO A 16 -10.44 -4.46 -10.54
C PRO A 16 -10.16 -5.45 -9.42
N GLU A 17 -9.23 -6.39 -9.64
CA GLU A 17 -8.85 -7.39 -8.65
C GLU A 17 -8.19 -6.73 -7.43
N SER A 18 -7.30 -5.75 -7.65
CA SER A 18 -6.68 -5.02 -6.55
C SER A 18 -7.69 -4.15 -5.78
N ALA A 19 -8.72 -3.65 -6.47
CA ALA A 19 -9.84 -2.94 -5.84
C ALA A 19 -10.60 -3.86 -4.88
N LEU A 20 -10.97 -5.07 -5.34
CA LEU A 20 -11.66 -6.07 -4.53
C LEU A 20 -10.85 -6.46 -3.29
N TRP A 21 -9.53 -6.61 -3.42
CA TRP A 21 -8.66 -6.87 -2.27
C TRP A 21 -8.58 -5.70 -1.31
N SER A 22 -8.50 -4.46 -1.80
CA SER A 22 -8.56 -3.27 -0.95
C SER A 22 -9.88 -3.21 -0.17
N GLU A 23 -11.01 -3.38 -0.85
CA GLU A 23 -12.35 -3.39 -0.22
C GLU A 23 -12.50 -4.51 0.81
N TYR A 24 -12.02 -5.72 0.48
CA TYR A 24 -12.02 -6.86 1.39
C TYR A 24 -11.21 -6.59 2.65
N LEU A 25 -10.01 -6.02 2.53
CA LEU A 25 -9.16 -5.70 3.67
C LEU A 25 -9.81 -4.64 4.56
N VAL A 26 -10.36 -3.58 3.97
CA VAL A 26 -11.09 -2.54 4.73
C VAL A 26 -12.24 -3.17 5.52
N ALA A 27 -13.10 -3.96 4.87
CA ALA A 27 -14.22 -4.63 5.53
C ALA A 27 -13.75 -5.63 6.61
N SER A 28 -12.64 -6.32 6.37
CA SER A 28 -12.06 -7.28 7.31
C SER A 28 -11.51 -6.60 8.56
N PHE A 29 -10.79 -5.49 8.39
CA PHE A 29 -10.36 -4.67 9.52
C PHE A 29 -11.57 -4.11 10.26
N ASP A 30 -12.55 -3.51 9.60
CA ASP A 30 -13.76 -2.99 10.24
C ASP A 30 -14.47 -4.06 11.09
N LYS A 31 -14.59 -5.28 10.57
CA LYS A 31 -15.14 -6.42 11.30
C LYS A 31 -14.31 -6.76 12.54
N ILE A 32 -12.99 -6.89 12.43
CA ILE A 32 -12.09 -7.15 13.57
C ILE A 32 -12.23 -6.05 14.63
N MET A 33 -12.36 -4.79 14.20
CA MET A 33 -12.46 -3.64 15.08
C MET A 33 -13.80 -3.58 15.81
N SER A 34 -14.90 -3.88 15.11
CA SER A 34 -16.22 -4.00 15.74
C SER A 34 -16.27 -5.07 16.85
N GLN A 35 -15.40 -6.08 16.78
CA GLN A 35 -15.30 -7.16 17.77
C GLN A 35 -14.37 -6.81 18.95
N ARG A 36 -13.41 -5.90 18.76
CA ARG A 36 -12.41 -5.52 19.77
C ARG A 36 -12.80 -4.18 20.41
N ALA A 37 -13.45 -4.23 21.57
CA ALA A 37 -14.02 -3.07 22.28
C ALA A 37 -13.03 -1.97 22.76
N ARG A 38 -11.76 -1.94 22.32
CA ARG A 38 -10.73 -1.09 22.97
C ARG A 38 -9.87 -0.20 22.06
N HIS A 39 -9.81 -0.42 20.75
CA HIS A 39 -9.05 0.46 19.85
C HIS A 39 -9.83 0.67 18.55
N HIS A 40 -9.87 1.91 18.08
CA HIS A 40 -10.32 2.25 16.72
C HIS A 40 -9.06 2.63 15.95
N TYR A 41 -8.68 1.78 15.00
CA TYR A 41 -7.61 2.03 14.05
C TYR A 41 -8.25 2.61 12.79
N ARG A 42 -7.62 3.60 12.19
CA ARG A 42 -8.06 4.11 10.89
C ARG A 42 -7.36 3.33 9.78
N VAL A 43 -8.18 2.81 8.86
CA VAL A 43 -7.73 2.18 7.62
C VAL A 43 -8.02 3.14 6.47
N THR A 44 -6.96 3.57 5.78
CA THR A 44 -7.07 4.54 4.68
C THR A 44 -6.66 3.85 3.37
N PRO A 45 -7.62 3.46 2.51
CA PRO A 45 -7.30 3.03 1.15
C PRO A 45 -6.87 4.24 0.30
N ILE A 46 -5.79 4.06 -0.46
CA ILE A 46 -5.16 5.06 -1.32
C ILE A 46 -4.82 4.37 -2.64
N THR A 47 -5.13 5.00 -3.75
CA THR A 47 -4.72 4.50 -5.06
C THR A 47 -3.41 5.13 -5.50
N ALA A 48 -2.62 4.41 -6.29
CA ALA A 48 -1.43 4.96 -6.92
C ALA A 48 -1.79 6.18 -7.79
N GLU A 49 -2.92 6.14 -8.49
CA GLU A 49 -3.36 7.22 -9.36
C GLU A 49 -3.69 8.50 -8.59
N GLU A 50 -4.22 8.39 -7.38
CA GLU A 50 -4.44 9.56 -6.51
C GLU A 50 -3.13 10.17 -6.03
N LEU A 51 -2.09 9.37 -5.79
CA LEU A 51 -0.77 9.90 -5.43
C LEU A 51 -0.08 10.58 -6.62
N LEU A 52 -0.42 10.19 -7.84
CA LEU A 52 0.11 10.76 -9.08
C LEU A 52 -0.65 12.00 -9.57
N ALA A 53 -1.76 12.36 -8.94
CA ALA A 53 -2.59 13.51 -9.35
C ALA A 53 -1.91 14.89 -9.14
N ASN A 54 -0.80 14.94 -8.40
CA ASN A 54 0.02 16.13 -8.12
C ASN A 54 -0.79 17.36 -7.68
N ASP A 55 -1.72 17.13 -6.74
CA ASP A 55 -2.53 18.16 -6.10
C ASP A 55 -2.40 18.11 -4.56
N ALA A 56 -3.07 19.03 -3.86
CA ALA A 56 -3.02 19.07 -2.40
C ALA A 56 -3.63 17.81 -1.75
N GLN A 57 -4.55 17.11 -2.42
CA GLN A 57 -5.14 15.87 -1.92
C GLN A 57 -4.18 14.69 -2.08
N ALA A 58 -3.40 14.66 -3.16
CA ALA A 58 -2.32 13.71 -3.38
C ALA A 58 -1.27 13.83 -2.27
N GLN A 59 -0.89 15.06 -1.90
CA GLN A 59 0.06 15.29 -0.80
C GLN A 59 -0.50 14.83 0.56
N ASP A 60 -1.78 15.10 0.86
CA ASP A 60 -2.41 14.61 2.09
C ASP A 60 -2.41 13.07 2.15
N LYS A 61 -2.73 12.40 1.04
CA LYS A 61 -2.71 10.92 0.96
C LYS A 61 -1.29 10.36 1.08
N LEU A 62 -0.31 11.01 0.45
CA LEU A 62 1.10 10.66 0.58
C LEU A 62 1.56 10.75 2.03
N ASP A 63 1.22 11.84 2.72
CA ASP A 63 1.49 12.03 4.13
C ASP A 63 0.88 10.92 4.99
N LYS A 64 -0.36 10.51 4.68
CA LYS A 64 -1.03 9.40 5.37
C LYS A 64 -0.33 8.06 5.17
N LEU A 65 0.07 7.77 3.93
CA LEU A 65 0.83 6.56 3.60
C LEU A 65 2.15 6.51 4.38
N ILE A 66 2.94 7.59 4.37
CA ILE A 66 4.25 7.65 5.04
C ILE A 66 4.13 7.57 6.57
N LYS A 67 3.09 8.18 7.14
CA LYS A 67 2.86 8.23 8.59
C LYS A 67 2.17 6.98 9.15
N ALA A 68 1.63 6.10 8.30
CA ALA A 68 0.97 4.87 8.71
C ALA A 68 1.86 4.02 9.62
N GLN A 69 1.26 3.28 10.56
CA GLN A 69 1.97 2.28 11.37
C GLN A 69 2.14 0.96 10.60
N LEU A 70 1.22 0.67 9.67
CA LEU A 70 1.28 -0.43 8.72
C LEU A 70 0.94 0.08 7.32
N GLN A 71 1.79 -0.22 6.35
CA GLN A 71 1.63 0.11 4.94
C GLN A 71 1.37 -1.20 4.17
N ILE A 72 0.11 -1.48 3.85
CA ILE A 72 -0.24 -2.63 3.02
C ILE A 72 -0.16 -2.20 1.55
N VAL A 73 0.64 -2.87 0.74
CA VAL A 73 0.81 -2.55 -0.69
C VAL A 73 0.35 -3.75 -1.52
N ILE A 74 -0.78 -3.60 -2.22
CA ILE A 74 -1.31 -4.64 -3.11
C ILE A 74 -0.63 -4.49 -4.47
N ILE A 75 0.44 -5.24 -4.68
CA ILE A 75 1.20 -5.20 -5.93
C ILE A 75 0.55 -6.16 -6.94
N CYS A 76 -0.04 -5.57 -7.97
CA CYS A 76 -0.50 -6.24 -9.18
C CYS A 76 0.32 -5.76 -10.39
N PRO A 77 0.18 -6.35 -11.60
CA PRO A 77 0.95 -5.94 -12.77
C PRO A 77 0.88 -4.43 -13.07
N ASN A 78 -0.29 -3.81 -12.84
CA ASN A 78 -0.48 -2.37 -13.04
C ASN A 78 0.34 -1.54 -12.07
N LEU A 79 0.40 -1.94 -10.79
CA LEU A 79 1.15 -1.19 -9.79
C LEU A 79 2.66 -1.35 -9.99
N ILE A 80 3.14 -2.55 -10.35
CA ILE A 80 4.57 -2.79 -10.68
C ILE A 80 5.08 -1.74 -11.65
N ASN A 81 4.33 -1.47 -12.72
CA ASN A 81 4.74 -0.54 -13.76
C ASN A 81 4.66 0.94 -13.35
N LYS A 82 3.98 1.25 -12.24
CA LYS A 82 3.80 2.61 -11.71
C LYS A 82 4.73 2.94 -10.55
N MET A 83 5.41 1.96 -9.96
CA MET A 83 6.26 2.15 -8.77
C MET A 83 7.41 3.14 -9.01
N ALA A 84 8.06 3.09 -10.17
CA ALA A 84 9.12 4.04 -10.52
C ALA A 84 8.58 5.47 -10.72
N GLU A 85 7.41 5.58 -11.36
CA GLU A 85 6.70 6.86 -11.50
C GLU A 85 6.27 7.41 -10.13
N LEU A 86 5.70 6.58 -9.25
CA LEU A 86 5.35 6.95 -7.88
C LEU A 86 6.56 7.50 -7.12
N LYS A 87 7.72 6.83 -7.20
CA LYS A 87 8.94 7.31 -6.53
C LYS A 87 9.34 8.70 -7.00
N ARG A 88 9.31 8.91 -8.32
CA ARG A 88 9.72 10.16 -8.96
C ARG A 88 8.75 11.30 -8.65
N GLU A 89 7.45 11.09 -8.83
CA GLU A 89 6.46 12.17 -8.67
C GLU A 89 6.24 12.54 -7.20
N THR A 90 6.34 11.58 -6.28
CA THR A 90 6.21 11.87 -4.84
C THR A 90 7.48 12.46 -4.22
N ALA A 91 8.64 12.28 -4.87
CA ALA A 91 9.97 12.63 -4.34
C ALA A 91 10.19 12.15 -2.88
N ALA A 92 9.52 11.07 -2.48
CA ALA A 92 9.53 10.58 -1.11
C ALA A 92 10.62 9.50 -0.95
N ASP A 93 11.74 9.87 -0.31
CA ASP A 93 12.86 8.95 -0.06
C ASP A 93 12.43 7.73 0.79
N ASP A 94 11.52 7.94 1.74
CA ASP A 94 10.98 6.91 2.64
C ASP A 94 9.51 6.55 2.37
N LEU A 95 9.12 6.47 1.09
CA LEU A 95 7.73 6.14 0.71
C LEU A 95 7.24 4.84 1.39
N PHE A 96 8.10 3.81 1.40
CA PHE A 96 7.86 2.55 2.10
C PHE A 96 8.97 2.27 3.11
N LYS A 97 8.58 2.03 4.36
CA LYS A 97 9.52 1.71 5.44
C LYS A 97 9.55 0.21 5.66
N VAL A 98 10.75 -0.38 5.69
CA VAL A 98 10.96 -1.83 5.76
C VAL A 98 10.22 -2.48 6.94
N ASP A 99 10.18 -1.80 8.08
CA ASP A 99 9.52 -2.27 9.31
C ASP A 99 7.99 -2.09 9.32
N LYS A 100 7.44 -1.38 8.33
CA LYS A 100 6.01 -1.06 8.24
C LYS A 100 5.34 -1.61 6.99
N VAL A 101 6.10 -1.97 5.96
CA VAL A 101 5.56 -2.39 4.67
C VAL A 101 5.23 -3.88 4.65
N LEU A 102 3.98 -4.18 4.28
CA LEU A 102 3.49 -5.52 3.97
C LEU A 102 2.98 -5.54 2.53
N VAL A 103 3.65 -6.27 1.66
CA VAL A 103 3.27 -6.43 0.26
C VAL A 103 2.38 -7.65 0.09
N MET A 104 1.23 -7.45 -0.55
CA MET A 104 0.38 -8.52 -1.06
C MET A 104 0.61 -8.65 -2.56
N LEU A 105 1.18 -9.78 -3.00
CA LEU A 105 1.48 -10.07 -4.40
C LEU A 105 0.23 -10.66 -5.07
N LEU A 106 -0.39 -9.89 -5.94
CA LEU A 106 -1.62 -10.23 -6.65
C LEU A 106 -1.32 -10.52 -8.12
N GLY A 107 -1.22 -11.81 -8.47
CA GLY A 107 -0.95 -12.23 -9.85
C GLY A 107 0.47 -11.92 -10.34
N VAL A 108 1.41 -11.70 -9.43
CA VAL A 108 2.82 -11.37 -9.72
C VAL A 108 3.75 -12.17 -8.83
N GLU A 109 4.97 -12.42 -9.30
CA GLU A 109 6.00 -13.10 -8.52
C GLU A 109 6.88 -12.10 -7.77
N LYS A 110 7.39 -12.51 -6.61
CA LYS A 110 8.36 -11.71 -5.83
C LYS A 110 9.60 -11.35 -6.66
N SER A 111 10.11 -12.29 -7.44
CA SER A 111 11.26 -12.11 -8.35
C SER A 111 11.02 -10.98 -9.36
N GLN A 112 9.83 -10.95 -9.98
CA GLN A 112 9.41 -9.91 -10.90
C GLN A 112 9.35 -8.55 -10.22
N VAL A 113 8.72 -8.46 -9.04
CA VAL A 113 8.60 -7.20 -8.29
C VAL A 113 9.97 -6.60 -7.96
N ILE A 114 10.91 -7.42 -7.48
CA ILE A 114 12.27 -6.98 -7.15
C ILE A 114 13.00 -6.54 -8.42
N ALA A 115 13.03 -7.39 -9.45
CA ALA A 115 13.78 -7.11 -10.67
C ALA A 115 13.31 -5.84 -11.39
N SER A 116 12.02 -5.52 -11.31
CA SER A 116 11.46 -4.31 -11.93
C SER A 116 11.64 -3.03 -11.13
N ASN A 117 12.00 -3.08 -9.84
CA ASN A 117 11.90 -1.91 -8.95
C ASN A 117 13.08 -1.76 -7.96
N SER A 118 14.10 -2.61 -8.03
CA SER A 118 15.23 -2.56 -7.09
C SER A 118 16.11 -1.32 -7.25
N GLU A 119 16.08 -0.66 -8.41
CA GLU A 119 16.82 0.59 -8.65
C GLU A 119 16.18 1.75 -7.88
N GLU A 120 14.86 1.91 -7.96
CA GLU A 120 14.11 2.97 -7.28
C GLU A 120 13.84 2.67 -5.80
N TYR A 121 13.77 1.37 -5.44
CA TYR A 121 13.54 0.90 -4.08
C TYR A 121 14.64 -0.11 -3.68
N PRO A 122 15.85 0.35 -3.31
CA PRO A 122 16.97 -0.52 -2.97
C PRO A 122 16.70 -1.48 -1.80
N SER A 123 15.74 -1.16 -0.92
CA SER A 123 15.35 -2.00 0.21
C SER A 123 14.27 -3.04 -0.11
N ILE A 124 13.79 -3.12 -1.36
CA ILE A 124 12.62 -3.92 -1.74
C ILE A 124 12.77 -5.42 -1.41
N GLU A 125 13.99 -5.97 -1.43
CA GLU A 125 14.23 -7.37 -1.06
C GLU A 125 13.92 -7.68 0.41
N GLN A 126 14.03 -6.65 1.27
CA GLN A 126 13.80 -6.73 2.71
C GLN A 126 12.31 -6.59 3.07
N TRP A 127 11.47 -6.18 2.13
CA TRP A 127 10.05 -5.99 2.39
C TRP A 127 9.37 -7.32 2.68
N GLN A 128 8.44 -7.33 3.63
CA GLN A 128 7.63 -8.50 3.88
C GLN A 128 6.65 -8.66 2.71
N MET A 129 6.76 -9.76 1.96
CA MET A 129 5.89 -10.04 0.82
C MET A 129 5.17 -11.37 1.00
N MET A 130 3.87 -11.37 0.70
CA MET A 130 3.03 -12.57 0.73
C MET A 130 2.24 -12.70 -0.55
N CYS A 131 2.19 -13.91 -1.12
CA CYS A 131 1.35 -14.18 -2.28
C CYS A 131 -0.10 -14.26 -1.83
N VAL A 132 -0.97 -13.54 -2.54
CA VAL A 132 -2.40 -13.62 -2.34
C VAL A 132 -2.89 -14.98 -2.87
N ARG A 133 -3.51 -15.77 -2.00
CA ARG A 133 -4.15 -17.04 -2.37
C ARG A 133 -5.66 -16.90 -2.21
N GLU A 134 -6.44 -17.56 -3.06
CA GLU A 134 -7.91 -17.53 -3.04
C GLU A 134 -8.57 -17.96 -1.72
N LYS A 135 -7.79 -18.41 -0.71
CA LYS A 135 -8.27 -18.94 0.56
C LYS A 135 -7.69 -18.26 1.81
N ASP A 136 -6.91 -17.19 1.65
CA ASP A 136 -6.36 -16.42 2.77
C ASP A 136 -7.29 -15.28 3.20
#